data_AF-A0A6P8ZMQ2-F1
#
_entry.id   AF-A0A6P8ZMQ2-F1
#
_cell.length_a   1.000
_cell.length_b   1.000
_cell.length_c   1.000
_cell.angle_alpha   90.00
_cell.angle_beta   90.00
_cell.angle_gamma   90.00
#
_symmetry.space_group_name_H-M   'P 1'
#
loop_
_entity.id
_entity.type
_entity.pdbx_description
1 polymer ?
#
loop_
_entity_poly.entity_id
_entity_poly.type
_entity_poly.pdbx_seq_one_letter_code
_entity_poly.pdbx_strand_id
1 'polypeptide(L)'
;MSPTGTLRTIVQAAPLLLCGLCVVLASPVPQPGPYPAPYPVAAPYPGPYPGPYPAPFARAQPGPQNRPPVSDAQLEGALGDRRYLQRQLKCALGEAPCDPVGRRLKTLAPLVLRGACPQCSPQETRQIQKVLSHIQRNYPREWSKLIREYAG
;
A
#
# COMPACT_ATOMS: atom_id res chain seq x y z
N MET A 1 -63.05 1.99 -53.42
CA MET A 1 -62.10 2.74 -54.24
C MET A 1 -61.67 3.97 -53.46
N SER A 2 -60.40 4.03 -53.05
CA SER A 2 -59.74 5.18 -52.39
C SER A 2 -59.73 6.41 -53.33
N PRO A 3 -59.55 7.68 -52.87
CA PRO A 3 -58.36 8.12 -52.14
C PRO A 3 -58.57 9.22 -51.08
N THR A 4 -57.93 9.06 -49.92
CA THR A 4 -57.58 10.13 -48.98
C THR A 4 -56.09 9.92 -48.72
N GLY A 5 -55.18 10.87 -48.88
CA GLY A 5 -55.28 12.31 -48.70
C GLY A 5 -54.08 12.68 -47.84
N THR A 6 -53.00 13.06 -48.51
CA THR A 6 -51.67 13.38 -47.96
C THR A 6 -51.68 14.51 -46.93
N LEU A 7 -51.14 14.26 -45.73
CA LEU A 7 -50.65 15.28 -44.77
C LEU A 7 -49.38 14.73 -44.13
N ARG A 8 -48.19 14.99 -44.69
CA ARG A 8 -47.31 16.13 -44.35
C ARG A 8 -47.28 16.49 -42.86
N THR A 9 -46.24 15.96 -42.22
CA THR A 9 -45.30 16.68 -41.34
C THR A 9 -45.82 17.14 -39.97
N ILE A 10 -45.59 16.31 -38.95
CA ILE A 10 -45.17 16.80 -37.62
C ILE A 10 -44.01 15.93 -37.14
N VAL A 11 -42.80 16.35 -37.51
CA VAL A 11 -41.59 16.04 -36.75
C VAL A 11 -41.64 16.94 -35.52
N GLN A 12 -41.89 16.38 -34.34
CA GLN A 12 -41.60 17.06 -33.08
C GLN A 12 -41.24 16.03 -31.99
N ALA A 13 -39.93 15.96 -31.73
CA ALA A 13 -39.32 15.89 -30.42
C ALA A 13 -39.94 14.92 -29.38
N ALA A 14 -39.43 13.69 -29.34
CA ALA A 14 -39.30 12.96 -28.08
C ALA A 14 -37.82 13.08 -27.63
N PRO A 15 -37.51 13.96 -26.65
CA PRO A 15 -36.15 14.14 -26.18
C PRO A 15 -35.71 12.93 -25.36
N LEU A 16 -34.46 12.56 -25.60
CA LEU A 16 -33.67 11.54 -24.91
C LEU A 16 -33.60 11.80 -23.39
N LEU A 17 -34.52 11.22 -22.62
CA LEU A 17 -34.53 11.31 -21.15
C LEU A 17 -34.46 9.94 -20.46
N LEU A 18 -33.69 8.99 -21.00
CA LEU A 18 -33.40 7.71 -20.33
C LEU A 18 -31.95 7.24 -20.50
N CYS A 19 -30.96 8.13 -20.36
CA CYS A 19 -29.55 7.73 -20.33
C CYS A 19 -28.69 8.45 -19.27
N GLY A 20 -29.31 8.94 -18.18
CA GLY A 20 -28.58 9.62 -17.09
C GLY A 20 -28.03 8.70 -16.00
N LEU A 21 -28.54 7.47 -15.85
CA LEU A 21 -28.17 6.57 -14.74
C LEU A 21 -27.09 5.53 -15.10
N CYS A 22 -26.78 5.32 -16.38
CA CYS A 22 -25.79 4.32 -16.78
C CYS A 22 -24.33 4.81 -16.72
N VAL A 23 -24.08 6.12 -16.63
CA VAL A 23 -22.70 6.65 -16.72
C VAL A 23 -21.92 6.53 -15.41
N VAL A 24 -22.57 6.32 -14.26
CA VAL A 24 -21.88 6.26 -12.95
C VAL A 24 -21.20 4.90 -12.71
N LEU A 25 -21.54 3.84 -13.45
CA LEU A 25 -20.88 2.52 -13.33
C LEU A 25 -19.80 2.26 -14.38
N ALA A 26 -19.59 3.18 -15.34
CA ALA A 26 -18.65 3.01 -16.44
C ALA A 26 -17.35 3.83 -16.25
N SER A 27 -16.95 4.13 -15.02
CA SER A 27 -15.56 4.56 -14.78
C SER A 27 -14.68 3.30 -14.77
N PRO A 28 -13.82 3.07 -15.78
CA PRO A 28 -12.89 1.97 -15.75
C PRO A 28 -11.97 2.16 -14.55
N VAL A 29 -11.93 1.16 -13.66
CA VAL A 29 -10.86 1.03 -12.67
C VAL A 29 -9.54 1.13 -13.45
N PRO A 30 -8.64 2.08 -13.13
CA PRO A 30 -7.34 2.12 -13.76
C PRO A 30 -6.64 0.79 -13.45
N GLN A 31 -6.47 -0.02 -14.49
CA GLN A 31 -5.70 -1.25 -14.42
C GLN A 31 -4.29 -0.88 -13.94
N PRO A 32 -3.73 -1.54 -12.92
CA PRO A 32 -2.32 -1.35 -12.59
C PRO A 32 -1.54 -1.77 -13.83
N GLY A 33 -0.85 -0.80 -14.45
CA GLY A 33 0.03 -1.06 -15.58
C GLY A 33 1.05 -2.15 -15.21
N PRO A 34 1.67 -2.81 -16.21
CA PRO A 34 2.72 -3.77 -15.94
C PRO A 34 3.80 -3.07 -15.11
N TYR A 35 3.98 -3.52 -13.87
CA TYR A 35 5.05 -3.04 -12.99
C TYR A 35 6.35 -3.11 -13.79
N PRO A 36 7.20 -2.06 -13.76
CA PRO A 36 8.52 -2.18 -14.34
C PRO A 36 9.21 -3.37 -13.68
N ALA A 37 9.83 -4.21 -14.51
CA ALA A 37 10.68 -5.28 -14.01
C ALA A 37 11.62 -4.70 -12.96
N PRO A 38 11.90 -5.42 -11.86
CA PRO A 38 12.83 -4.94 -10.85
C PRO A 38 14.12 -4.52 -11.55
N TYR A 39 14.55 -3.28 -11.29
CA TYR A 39 15.80 -2.74 -11.81
C TYR A 39 16.88 -3.81 -11.74
N PRO A 40 17.67 -4.03 -12.81
CA PRO A 40 18.77 -4.98 -12.74
C PRO A 40 19.64 -4.57 -11.54
N VAL A 41 19.69 -5.44 -10.54
CA VAL A 41 20.61 -5.28 -9.42
C VAL A 41 21.99 -5.12 -10.05
N ALA A 42 22.59 -3.93 -9.89
CA ALA A 42 23.93 -3.68 -10.36
C ALA A 42 24.82 -4.80 -9.82
N ALA A 43 25.54 -5.47 -10.73
CA ALA A 43 26.44 -6.55 -10.37
C ALA A 43 27.38 -6.08 -9.24
N PRO A 44 27.75 -6.96 -8.29
CA PRO A 44 28.65 -6.59 -7.23
C PRO A 44 30.03 -6.28 -7.83
N TYR A 45 30.50 -5.04 -7.64
CA TYR A 45 31.86 -4.65 -8.00
C TYR A 45 32.87 -5.58 -7.32
N PRO A 46 33.83 -6.18 -8.04
CA PRO A 46 34.91 -6.93 -7.42
C PRO A 46 35.92 -5.94 -6.84
N GLY A 47 35.90 -5.75 -5.52
CA GLY A 47 36.93 -5.02 -4.79
C GLY A 47 37.92 -5.98 -4.11
N PRO A 48 39.24 -5.79 -4.22
CA PRO A 48 40.23 -6.58 -3.51
C PRO A 48 40.62 -5.87 -2.21
N TYR A 49 40.05 -6.25 -1.07
CA TYR A 49 40.56 -5.80 0.23
C TYR A 49 40.55 -6.95 1.24
N PRO A 50 41.73 -7.47 1.65
CA PRO A 50 41.84 -8.33 2.80
C PRO A 50 41.88 -7.46 4.05
N GLY A 51 40.80 -7.48 4.84
CA GLY A 51 40.74 -6.82 6.14
C GLY A 51 40.00 -7.70 7.14
N PRO A 52 40.26 -7.57 8.45
CA PRO A 52 39.63 -8.38 9.51
C PRO A 52 38.19 -7.95 9.82
N TYR A 53 37.54 -7.23 8.91
CA TYR A 53 36.19 -6.71 9.09
C TYR A 53 35.16 -7.79 8.68
N PRO A 54 34.22 -8.16 9.56
CA PRO A 54 33.14 -9.06 9.16
C PRO A 54 32.33 -8.41 8.04
N ALA A 55 32.05 -9.18 6.98
CA ALA A 55 31.31 -8.71 5.82
C ALA A 55 29.97 -8.04 6.22
N PRO A 56 29.54 -6.96 5.54
CA PRO A 56 28.31 -6.23 5.87
C PRO A 56 27.02 -7.04 5.63
N PHE A 57 27.16 -8.27 5.13
CA PHE A 57 26.09 -9.23 4.89
C PHE A 57 26.34 -10.50 5.69
N ALA A 58 26.28 -10.40 7.02
CA ALA A 58 25.88 -11.56 7.80
C ALA A 58 24.48 -11.96 7.30
N ARG A 59 24.42 -13.00 6.48
CA ARG A 59 23.25 -13.74 5.95
C ARG A 59 21.91 -13.08 6.31
N ALA A 60 21.25 -12.47 5.32
CA ALA A 60 19.80 -12.33 5.39
C ALA A 60 19.23 -13.74 5.56
N GLN A 61 18.81 -14.11 6.75
CA GLN A 61 18.25 -15.44 6.99
C GLN A 61 16.83 -15.46 6.40
N PRO A 62 16.54 -16.29 5.39
CA PRO A 62 15.17 -16.63 5.06
C PRO A 62 14.78 -17.76 6.02
N GLY A 63 14.46 -17.37 7.25
CA GLY A 63 13.95 -18.30 8.26
C GLY A 63 12.43 -18.18 8.36
N PRO A 64 11.70 -19.30 8.58
CA PRO A 64 10.30 -19.22 8.98
C PRO A 64 10.21 -18.39 10.27
N GLN A 65 9.09 -17.70 10.43
CA GLN A 65 8.83 -16.67 11.42
C GLN A 65 8.85 -17.21 12.86
N ASN A 66 10.01 -17.63 13.38
CA ASN A 66 10.20 -17.94 14.80
C ASN A 66 10.32 -16.65 15.60
N ARG A 67 9.40 -15.71 15.36
CA ARG A 67 9.23 -14.52 16.20
C ARG A 67 8.12 -14.86 17.19
N PRO A 68 8.33 -14.61 18.48
CA PRO A 68 7.25 -14.72 19.44
C PRO A 68 6.07 -13.84 19.01
N PRO A 69 4.83 -14.33 19.15
CA PRO A 69 3.64 -13.54 18.87
C PRO A 69 3.64 -12.28 19.74
N VAL A 70 3.18 -11.16 19.18
CA VAL A 70 3.06 -9.90 19.91
C VAL A 70 1.73 -9.88 20.65
N SER A 71 1.76 -9.69 21.97
CA SER A 71 0.54 -9.53 22.75
C SER A 71 -0.10 -8.15 22.52
N ASP A 72 -1.41 -8.04 22.74
CA ASP A 72 -2.12 -6.78 22.56
C ASP A 72 -1.64 -5.68 23.52
N ALA A 73 -1.26 -6.04 24.75
CA ALA A 73 -0.69 -5.09 25.71
C ALA A 73 0.67 -4.55 25.24
N GLN A 74 1.53 -5.40 24.67
CA GLN A 74 2.80 -4.94 24.08
C GLN A 74 2.57 -4.03 22.88
N LEU A 75 1.58 -4.35 22.04
CA LEU A 75 1.20 -3.51 20.92
C LEU A 75 0.71 -2.13 21.39
N GLU A 76 -0.15 -2.09 22.41
CA GLU A 76 -0.65 -0.85 22.99
C GLU A 76 0.45 -0.01 23.63
N GLY A 77 1.38 -0.64 24.36
CA GLY A 77 2.56 0.03 24.88
C GLY A 77 3.39 0.68 23.76
N ALA A 78 3.62 -0.05 22.67
CA ALA A 78 4.33 0.48 21.50
C ALA A 78 3.59 1.62 20.81
N LEU A 79 2.25 1.54 20.72
CA LEU A 79 1.42 2.62 20.15
C LEU A 79 1.31 3.84 21.07
N GLY A 80 1.41 3.65 22.39
CA GLY A 80 1.44 4.73 23.37
C GLY A 80 2.78 5.47 23.43
N ASP A 81 3.89 4.81 23.10
CA ASP A 81 5.21 5.44 23.04
C ASP A 81 5.38 6.26 21.75
N ARG A 82 5.06 7.55 21.86
CA ARG A 82 5.19 8.53 20.76
C ARG A 82 6.61 8.61 20.21
N ARG A 83 7.63 8.50 21.06
CA ARG A 83 9.03 8.60 20.62
C ARG A 83 9.41 7.36 19.83
N TYR A 84 9.00 6.18 20.29
CA TYR A 84 9.21 4.93 19.57
C TYR A 84 8.49 4.95 18.22
N LEU A 85 7.19 5.24 18.18
CA LEU A 85 6.42 5.32 16.94
C LEU A 85 7.03 6.31 15.94
N GLN A 86 7.43 7.49 16.39
CA GLN A 86 8.02 8.48 15.50
C GLN A 86 9.36 8.00 14.90
N ARG A 87 10.19 7.27 15.66
CA ARG A 87 11.40 6.65 15.11
C ARG A 87 11.06 5.59 14.07
N GLN A 88 10.05 4.77 14.32
CA GLN A 88 9.60 3.74 13.36
C GLN A 88 9.05 4.35 12.07
N LEU A 89 8.24 5.41 12.17
CA LEU A 89 7.72 6.15 11.02
C LEU A 89 8.85 6.78 10.20
N LYS A 90 9.81 7.43 10.85
CA LYS A 90 10.99 8.00 10.17
C LYS A 90 11.84 6.92 9.48
N CYS A 91 12.04 5.78 10.12
CA CYS A 91 12.70 4.62 9.50
C CYS A 91 11.95 4.17 8.23
N ALA A 92 10.63 4.00 8.32
CA ALA A 92 9.80 3.62 7.18
C ALA A 92 9.91 4.64 6.02
N LEU A 93 10.04 5.92 6.33
CA LEU A 93 10.25 7.00 5.35
C LEU A 93 11.71 7.18 4.90
N GLY A 94 12.67 6.41 5.46
CA GLY A 94 14.10 6.58 5.15
C GLY A 94 14.74 7.83 5.75
N GLU A 95 14.06 8.51 6.68
CA GLU A 95 14.54 9.72 7.36
C GLU A 95 15.41 9.42 8.60
N ALA A 96 15.47 8.15 9.03
CA ALA A 96 16.23 7.71 10.20
C ALA A 96 16.70 6.25 10.05
N PRO A 97 17.77 5.82 10.75
CA PRO A 97 18.17 4.43 10.77
C PRO A 97 17.09 3.54 11.38
N CYS A 98 16.94 2.36 10.79
CA CYS A 98 15.96 1.37 11.24
C CYS A 98 16.58 0.39 12.23
N ASP A 99 15.86 0.09 13.31
CA ASP A 99 16.12 -1.05 14.17
C ASP A 99 15.58 -2.36 13.53
N PRO A 100 15.81 -3.54 14.12
CA PRO A 100 15.32 -4.80 13.56
C PRO A 100 13.80 -4.85 13.36
N VAL A 101 13.02 -4.17 14.21
CA VAL A 101 11.56 -4.09 14.06
C VAL A 101 11.21 -3.18 12.89
N GLY A 102 11.76 -1.97 12.85
CA GLY A 102 11.52 -1.01 11.77
C GLY A 102 11.90 -1.53 10.39
N ARG A 103 13.01 -2.26 10.27
CA ARG A 103 13.42 -2.90 9.01
C ARG A 103 12.35 -3.88 8.51
N ARG A 104 11.80 -4.70 9.40
CA ARG A 104 10.74 -5.65 9.03
C ARG A 104 9.46 -4.92 8.62
N LEU A 105 9.05 -3.93 9.40
CA LEU A 105 7.86 -3.14 9.08
C LEU A 105 8.00 -2.44 7.72
N LYS A 106 9.17 -1.88 7.43
CA LYS A 106 9.48 -1.26 6.15
C LYS A 106 9.35 -2.23 4.97
N THR A 107 9.84 -3.47 5.11
CA THR A 107 9.69 -4.51 4.08
C THR A 107 8.23 -4.92 3.86
N LEU A 108 7.42 -4.95 4.91
CA LEU A 108 6.01 -5.35 4.82
C LEU A 108 5.05 -4.21 4.45
N ALA A 109 5.46 -2.95 4.68
CA ALA A 109 4.66 -1.76 4.42
C ALA A 109 3.98 -1.73 3.03
N PRO A 110 4.66 -2.00 1.90
CA PRO A 110 4.01 -1.95 0.58
C PRO A 110 2.89 -2.98 0.42
N LEU A 111 3.03 -4.17 1.02
CA LEU A 111 1.99 -5.20 0.96
C LEU A 111 0.79 -4.77 1.79
N VAL A 112 1.04 -4.40 3.05
CA VAL A 112 0.01 -4.04 4.03
C VAL A 112 -0.80 -2.82 3.58
N LEU A 113 -0.13 -1.78 3.04
CA LEU A 113 -0.80 -0.56 2.60
C LEU A 113 -1.63 -0.75 1.33
N ARG A 114 -1.32 -1.78 0.52
CA ARG A 114 -2.15 -2.20 -0.63
C ARG A 114 -3.29 -3.16 -0.22
N GLY A 115 -3.44 -3.44 1.06
CA GLY A 115 -4.48 -4.32 1.60
C GLY A 115 -4.15 -5.80 1.54
N ALA A 116 -2.89 -6.17 1.27
CA ALA A 116 -2.47 -7.57 1.20
C ALA A 116 -1.54 -7.92 2.37
N CYS A 117 -1.84 -9.01 3.08
CA CYS A 117 -0.84 -9.68 3.91
C CYS A 117 -1.01 -11.20 3.83
N PRO A 118 -0.41 -11.85 2.81
CA PRO A 118 -0.58 -13.29 2.59
C PRO A 118 0.10 -14.16 3.65
N GLN A 119 0.91 -13.55 4.53
CA GLN A 119 1.70 -14.23 5.56
C GLN A 119 1.28 -13.82 6.99
N CYS A 120 0.18 -13.09 7.14
CA CYS A 120 -0.33 -12.66 8.43
C CYS A 120 -1.36 -13.66 8.98
N SER A 121 -1.24 -13.96 10.27
CA SER A 121 -2.29 -14.59 11.06
C SER A 121 -3.50 -13.66 11.26
N PRO A 122 -4.68 -14.20 11.63
CA PRO A 122 -5.85 -13.37 11.94
C PRO A 122 -5.61 -12.34 13.06
N GLN A 123 -4.76 -12.70 14.03
CA GLN A 123 -4.35 -11.78 15.09
C GLN A 123 -3.51 -10.63 14.53
N GLU A 124 -2.47 -10.94 13.75
CA GLU A 124 -1.62 -9.93 13.13
C GLU A 124 -2.41 -9.00 12.22
N THR A 125 -3.38 -9.51 11.45
CA THR A 125 -4.25 -8.67 10.63
C THR A 125 -5.01 -7.65 11.48
N ARG A 126 -5.62 -8.06 12.60
CA ARG A 126 -6.31 -7.12 13.51
C ARG A 126 -5.35 -6.10 14.11
N GLN A 127 -4.16 -6.54 14.51
CA GLN A 127 -3.12 -5.69 15.08
C GLN A 127 -2.62 -4.65 14.06
N ILE A 128 -2.40 -5.07 12.82
CA ILE A 128 -2.05 -4.19 11.70
C ILE A 128 -3.13 -3.14 11.49
N GLN A 129 -4.40 -3.53 11.41
CA GLN A 129 -5.50 -2.56 11.25
C GLN A 129 -5.56 -1.55 12.39
N LYS A 130 -5.31 -1.98 13.63
CA LYS A 130 -5.20 -1.10 14.80
C LYS A 130 -4.04 -0.11 14.66
N VAL A 131 -2.87 -0.59 14.24
CA VAL A 131 -1.69 0.26 14.00
C VAL A 131 -1.96 1.29 12.91
N LEU A 132 -2.48 0.87 11.75
CA LEU A 132 -2.81 1.77 10.64
C LEU A 132 -3.81 2.83 11.07
N SER A 133 -4.88 2.41 11.76
CA SER A 133 -5.90 3.32 12.31
C SER A 133 -5.31 4.33 13.30
N HIS A 134 -4.37 3.89 14.15
CA HIS A 134 -3.70 4.76 15.11
C HIS A 134 -2.80 5.78 14.41
N ILE A 135 -2.02 5.36 13.41
CA ILE A 135 -1.12 6.25 12.65
C ILE A 135 -1.94 7.29 11.87
N GLN A 136 -3.01 6.87 11.20
CA GLN A 136 -3.92 7.77 10.46
C GLN A 136 -4.46 8.91 11.33
N ARG A 137 -4.91 8.59 12.56
CA ARG A 137 -5.51 9.57 13.47
C ARG A 137 -4.49 10.48 14.16
N ASN A 138 -3.35 9.92 14.57
CA ASN A 138 -2.40 10.63 15.44
C ASN A 138 -1.19 11.22 14.69
N TYR A 139 -0.87 10.70 13.50
CA TYR A 139 0.30 11.07 12.69
C TYR A 139 -0.09 11.29 11.20
N PRO A 140 -1.06 12.18 10.91
CA PRO A 140 -1.60 12.33 9.56
C PRO A 140 -0.55 12.81 8.54
N ARG A 141 0.45 13.60 8.99
CA ARG A 141 1.52 14.11 8.11
C ARG A 141 2.42 12.97 7.63
N GLU A 142 2.86 12.12 8.55
CA GLU A 142 3.66 10.93 8.28
C GLU A 142 2.85 9.91 7.48
N TRP A 143 1.57 9.73 7.81
CA TRP A 143 0.66 8.87 7.05
C TRP A 143 0.59 9.26 5.58
N SER A 144 0.38 10.55 5.28
CA SER A 144 0.36 11.01 3.88
C SER A 144 1.68 10.76 3.16
N LYS A 145 2.83 10.85 3.86
CA LYS A 145 4.13 10.50 3.26
C LYS A 145 4.22 9.00 2.98
N LEU A 146 3.79 8.14 3.91
CA LEU A 146 3.80 6.68 3.74
C LEU A 146 2.93 6.24 2.56
N ILE A 147 1.75 6.84 2.40
CA ILE A 147 0.86 6.53 1.27
C ILE A 147 1.51 6.92 -0.06
N ARG A 148 2.14 8.10 -0.14
CA ARG A 148 2.88 8.50 -1.34
C ARG A 148 4.05 7.58 -1.65
N GLU A 149 4.75 7.09 -0.62
CA GLU A 149 5.93 6.23 -0.78
C GLU A 149 5.55 4.81 -1.22
N TYR A 150 4.48 4.23 -0.67
CA TYR A 150 4.20 2.79 -0.77
C TYR A 150 2.89 2.41 -1.47
N ALA A 151 1.91 3.31 -1.51
CA ALA A 151 0.59 3.08 -2.11
C ALA A 151 0.40 3.80 -3.46
N GLY A 152 1.42 4.53 -3.91
CA GLY A 152 1.52 5.07 -5.27
C GLY A 152 1.90 4.02 -6.31
#